data_AF-A0A2V4V051-F1
#
_entry.id   AF-A0A2V4V051-F1
#
_cell.length_a   1.000
_cell.length_b   1.000
_cell.length_c   1.000
_cell.angle_alpha   90.00
_cell.angle_beta   90.00
_cell.angle_gamma   90.00
#
_symmetry.space_group_name_H-M   'P 1'
#
loop_
_entity.id
_entity.type
_entity.pdbx_description
1 polymer ?
#
loop_
_entity_poly.entity_id
_entity_poly.type
_entity_poly.pdbx_seq_one_letter_code
_entity_poly.pdbx_strand_id
1 'polypeptide(L)'
;MAWNEHLGANKYKIVERDPSKASRPKRSVTVYMPEEIARSKSEKKKEAWLALEEAKWSEQVIAGKVVKQEDITFKDFIPKWEKGYATGNMGEYTQNVNLYNLNKYVVPEFGHLKISKITTLQLVTFFGELKRENEKEFATNTKLNIYKAAKSVFDAAHDWELIAKNPIDGVKRPQTSKKEKKAMRGVKKAFNSSETETVLLALYDLPDRWRLYFTGSLLGGFRRGEMLAVEWTDVDHDRGAIWIDKQITFDKNGKKIEGEVKTEESEGWVAMPKWYMAHLKEYERSWKKEKLQCKDWAGGSKSYVFHGGKGIMYFPTTPTSTWRKFLLKKEIPHVKLHGLRHTAAMLLRESGADLKTMQERLRHTKIGTTADIYTHSSDMISREAADRLEVFDPKRLRFAP
;
A
#
# COMPACT_ATOMS: atom_id res chain seq x y z
N MET A 1 -6.49 -24.47 -40.61
CA MET A 1 -5.87 -23.88 -41.81
C MET A 1 -6.74 -22.72 -42.22
N ALA A 2 -6.13 -21.54 -42.36
CA ALA A 2 -6.82 -20.33 -42.75
C ALA A 2 -7.34 -20.46 -44.17
N TRP A 3 -8.45 -19.79 -44.46
CA TRP A 3 -8.99 -19.62 -45.81
C TRP A 3 -9.51 -18.20 -45.97
N ASN A 4 -9.58 -17.72 -47.21
CA ASN A 4 -10.11 -16.42 -47.54
C ASN A 4 -11.52 -16.49 -48.18
N GLU A 5 -12.32 -15.47 -47.93
CA GLU A 5 -13.63 -15.21 -48.53
C GLU A 5 -13.58 -13.86 -49.24
N HIS A 6 -13.85 -13.80 -50.55
CA HIS A 6 -13.91 -12.53 -51.29
C HIS A 6 -15.18 -11.76 -50.90
N LEU A 7 -15.02 -10.50 -50.50
CA LEU A 7 -16.12 -9.63 -50.06
C LEU A 7 -16.48 -8.55 -51.08
N GLY A 8 -15.93 -8.63 -52.30
CA GLY A 8 -16.08 -7.64 -53.37
C GLY A 8 -14.93 -6.63 -53.47
N ALA A 9 -14.73 -6.08 -54.67
CA ALA A 9 -13.61 -5.20 -54.99
C ALA A 9 -12.25 -5.81 -54.58
N ASN A 10 -11.42 -5.06 -53.87
CA ASN A 10 -10.14 -5.53 -53.33
C ASN A 10 -10.24 -6.04 -51.88
N LYS A 11 -11.44 -6.34 -51.38
CA LYS A 11 -11.68 -6.71 -49.98
C LYS A 11 -11.81 -8.22 -49.80
N TYR A 12 -11.06 -8.76 -48.84
CA TYR A 12 -11.08 -10.18 -48.50
C TYR A 12 -11.24 -10.37 -47.00
N LYS A 13 -11.90 -11.44 -46.59
CA LYS A 13 -12.00 -11.86 -45.19
C LYS A 13 -11.23 -13.15 -45.01
N ILE A 14 -10.19 -13.10 -44.19
CA ILE A 14 -9.38 -14.28 -43.86
C ILE A 14 -9.93 -14.87 -42.57
N VAL A 15 -10.25 -16.16 -42.60
CA VAL A 15 -10.87 -16.90 -41.51
C VAL A 15 -9.94 -18.03 -41.12
N GLU A 16 -9.70 -18.22 -39.82
CA GLU A 16 -8.92 -19.33 -39.29
C GLU A 16 -9.67 -20.01 -38.15
N ARG A 17 -9.50 -21.33 -38.05
CA ARG A 17 -10.00 -22.13 -36.93
C ARG A 17 -8.78 -22.70 -36.22
N ASP A 18 -8.62 -22.35 -34.95
CA ASP A 18 -7.56 -22.89 -34.07
C ASP A 18 -7.56 -24.43 -34.13
N PRO A 19 -6.58 -25.08 -34.78
CA PRO A 19 -6.58 -26.52 -35.00
C PRO A 19 -6.45 -27.31 -33.70
N SER A 20 -5.83 -26.71 -32.67
CA SER A 20 -5.58 -27.34 -31.38
C SER A 20 -6.83 -27.42 -30.49
N LYS A 21 -7.89 -26.66 -30.82
CA LYS A 21 -9.10 -26.50 -30.01
C LYS A 21 -10.33 -26.39 -30.90
N ALA A 22 -10.72 -27.50 -31.52
CA ALA A 22 -11.83 -27.58 -32.48
C ALA A 22 -13.18 -27.01 -31.99
N SER A 23 -13.39 -26.88 -30.67
CA SER A 23 -14.59 -26.28 -30.06
C SER A 23 -14.60 -24.74 -30.04
N ARG A 24 -13.52 -24.05 -30.41
CA ARG A 24 -13.47 -22.57 -30.42
C ARG A 24 -14.17 -21.96 -31.65
N PRO A 25 -14.81 -20.79 -31.50
CA PRO A 25 -15.44 -20.06 -32.61
C PRO A 25 -14.40 -19.59 -33.64
N LYS A 26 -14.80 -19.57 -34.93
CA LYS A 26 -13.97 -19.09 -36.04
C LYS A 26 -13.53 -17.64 -35.80
N ARG A 27 -12.24 -17.35 -36.01
CA ARG A 27 -11.68 -15.98 -35.92
C ARG A 27 -11.42 -15.45 -37.32
N SER A 28 -11.74 -14.19 -37.58
CA SER A 28 -11.55 -13.59 -38.90
C SER A 28 -11.00 -12.17 -38.86
N VAL A 29 -10.24 -11.81 -39.88
CA VAL A 29 -9.78 -10.44 -40.16
C VAL A 29 -10.22 -10.03 -41.56
N THR A 30 -10.48 -8.73 -41.74
CA THR A 30 -10.69 -8.17 -43.09
C THR A 30 -9.38 -7.54 -43.56
N VAL A 31 -8.94 -7.93 -44.76
CA VAL A 31 -7.76 -7.37 -45.42
C VAL A 31 -8.15 -6.73 -46.74
N TYR A 32 -7.34 -5.76 -47.16
CA TYR A 32 -7.52 -5.04 -48.43
C TYR A 32 -6.31 -5.31 -49.30
N MET A 33 -6.55 -5.92 -50.45
CA MET A 33 -5.53 -6.18 -51.45
C MET A 33 -5.06 -4.84 -52.05
N PRO A 34 -3.75 -4.57 -52.10
CA PRO A 34 -3.21 -3.37 -52.72
C PRO A 34 -3.70 -3.19 -54.16
N GLU A 35 -4.02 -1.96 -54.58
CA GLU A 35 -4.60 -1.70 -55.91
C GLU A 35 -3.72 -2.23 -57.06
N GLU A 36 -2.40 -2.16 -56.91
CA GLU A 36 -1.42 -2.66 -57.88
C GLU A 36 -1.55 -4.16 -58.13
N ILE A 37 -1.84 -4.93 -57.07
CA ILE A 37 -2.04 -6.38 -57.13
C ILE A 37 -3.47 -6.68 -57.60
N ALA A 38 -4.46 -5.92 -57.12
CA ALA A 38 -5.86 -6.10 -57.49
C ALA A 38 -6.12 -5.86 -58.99
N ARG A 39 -5.44 -4.87 -59.59
CA ARG A 39 -5.51 -4.56 -61.05
C ARG A 39 -4.65 -5.49 -61.91
N SER A 40 -3.82 -6.34 -61.29
CA SER A 40 -2.99 -7.28 -62.04
C SER A 40 -3.84 -8.36 -62.73
N LYS A 41 -3.50 -8.69 -63.98
CA LYS A 41 -4.07 -9.84 -64.70
C LYS A 41 -3.50 -11.19 -64.23
N SER A 42 -2.45 -11.17 -63.40
CA SER A 42 -1.79 -12.38 -62.92
C SER A 42 -2.49 -12.95 -61.70
N GLU A 43 -3.24 -14.04 -61.87
CA GLU A 43 -3.93 -14.71 -60.77
C GLU A 43 -2.95 -15.24 -59.72
N LYS A 44 -1.79 -15.76 -60.16
CA LYS A 44 -0.69 -16.19 -59.28
C LYS A 44 -0.23 -15.10 -58.31
N LYS A 45 -0.21 -13.81 -58.72
CA LYS A 45 0.20 -12.71 -57.84
C LYS A 45 -0.85 -12.43 -56.75
N LYS A 46 -2.14 -12.56 -57.09
CA LYS A 46 -3.24 -12.40 -56.14
C LYS A 46 -3.27 -13.54 -55.13
N GLU A 47 -3.13 -14.78 -55.62
CA GLU A 47 -3.03 -15.98 -54.78
C GLU A 47 -1.83 -15.93 -53.82
N ALA A 48 -0.65 -15.53 -54.31
CA ALA A 48 0.54 -15.40 -53.46
C ALA A 48 0.37 -14.36 -52.35
N TRP A 49 -0.30 -13.24 -52.64
CA TRP A 49 -0.61 -12.23 -51.62
C TRP A 49 -1.63 -12.76 -50.60
N LEU A 50 -2.69 -13.44 -51.05
CA LEU A 50 -3.69 -14.04 -50.16
C LEU A 50 -3.07 -15.11 -49.26
N ALA A 51 -2.24 -15.99 -49.82
CA ALA A 51 -1.53 -17.03 -49.06
C ALA A 51 -0.59 -16.43 -48.00
N LEU A 52 0.08 -15.32 -48.31
CA LEU A 52 0.91 -14.60 -47.34
C LEU A 52 0.09 -14.03 -46.19
N GLU A 53 -1.05 -13.40 -46.49
CA GLU A 53 -1.94 -12.85 -45.46
C GLU A 53 -2.62 -13.95 -44.64
N GLU A 54 -2.99 -15.07 -45.26
CA GLU A 54 -3.48 -16.28 -44.58
C GLU A 54 -2.45 -16.83 -43.59
N ALA A 55 -1.18 -16.95 -44.01
CA ALA A 55 -0.10 -17.40 -43.14
C ALA A 55 0.14 -16.45 -41.95
N LYS A 56 0.16 -15.12 -42.20
CA LYS A 56 0.27 -14.10 -41.15
C LYS A 56 -0.89 -14.18 -40.16
N TRP A 57 -2.12 -14.37 -40.65
CA TRP A 57 -3.30 -14.50 -39.80
C TRP A 57 -3.26 -15.78 -38.98
N SER A 58 -2.87 -16.90 -39.59
CA SER A 58 -2.70 -18.19 -38.92
C SER A 58 -1.68 -18.10 -37.80
N GLU A 59 -0.52 -17.47 -38.03
CA GLU A 59 0.51 -17.23 -37.02
C GLU A 59 -0.04 -16.41 -35.84
N GLN A 60 -0.81 -15.34 -36.11
CA GLN A 60 -1.42 -14.53 -35.04
C GLN A 60 -2.46 -15.31 -34.22
N VAL A 61 -3.27 -16.17 -34.86
CA VAL A 61 -4.27 -16.98 -34.19
C VAL A 61 -3.62 -18.08 -33.35
N ILE A 62 -2.64 -18.80 -33.91
CA ILE A 62 -1.89 -19.87 -33.25
C ILE A 62 -1.06 -19.32 -32.08
N ALA A 63 -0.43 -18.16 -32.26
CA ALA A 63 0.31 -17.48 -31.21
C ALA A 63 -0.61 -16.83 -30.14
N GLY A 64 -1.93 -16.99 -30.23
CA GLY A 64 -2.89 -16.45 -29.27
C GLY A 64 -3.06 -14.93 -29.31
N LYS A 65 -2.46 -14.23 -30.29
CA LYS A 65 -2.48 -12.76 -30.41
C LYS A 65 -3.86 -12.21 -30.81
N VAL A 66 -4.74 -13.04 -31.35
CA VAL A 66 -6.10 -12.63 -31.77
C VAL A 66 -7.07 -12.72 -30.60
N VAL A 67 -6.98 -11.79 -29.68
CA VAL A 67 -7.95 -11.68 -28.59
C VAL A 67 -9.31 -11.25 -29.17
N LYS A 68 -10.42 -11.88 -28.75
CA LYS A 68 -11.77 -11.39 -29.05
C LYS A 68 -11.91 -10.07 -28.28
N GLN A 69 -11.71 -8.94 -28.95
CA GLN A 69 -11.88 -7.63 -28.32
C GLN A 69 -13.32 -7.54 -27.83
N GLU A 70 -13.54 -7.74 -26.53
CA GLU A 70 -14.82 -7.37 -25.94
C GLU A 70 -14.96 -5.86 -26.09
N ASP A 71 -16.16 -5.45 -26.51
CA ASP A 71 -16.51 -4.06 -26.69
C ASP A 71 -16.85 -3.41 -25.34
N ILE A 72 -15.87 -3.38 -24.44
CA ILE A 72 -16.03 -2.85 -23.08
C ILE A 72 -15.24 -1.56 -22.90
N THR A 73 -15.87 -0.55 -22.32
CA THR A 73 -15.21 0.69 -21.95
C THR A 73 -14.34 0.48 -20.72
N PHE A 74 -13.34 1.35 -20.51
CA PHE A 74 -12.52 1.30 -19.31
C PHE A 74 -13.35 1.47 -18.04
N LYS A 75 -14.36 2.36 -18.06
CA LYS A 75 -15.28 2.58 -16.94
C LYS A 75 -16.09 1.32 -16.62
N ASP A 76 -16.65 0.67 -17.64
CA ASP A 76 -17.49 -0.53 -17.45
C ASP A 76 -16.66 -1.76 -17.06
N PHE A 77 -15.36 -1.75 -17.32
CA PHE A 77 -14.46 -2.81 -16.89
C PHE A 77 -14.11 -2.74 -15.40
N ILE A 78 -14.12 -1.56 -14.76
CA ILE A 78 -13.73 -1.41 -13.35
C ILE A 78 -14.56 -2.29 -12.40
N PRO A 79 -15.91 -2.37 -12.49
CA PRO A 79 -16.68 -3.27 -11.64
C PRO A 79 -16.36 -4.76 -11.86
N LYS A 80 -16.04 -5.17 -13.11
CA LYS A 80 -15.59 -6.54 -13.41
C LYS A 80 -14.24 -6.82 -12.76
N TRP A 81 -13.29 -5.90 -12.88
CA TRP A 81 -11.99 -5.97 -12.22
C TRP A 81 -12.10 -6.03 -10.70
N GLU A 82 -12.96 -5.19 -10.12
CA GLU A 82 -13.18 -5.15 -8.67
C GLU A 82 -13.65 -6.51 -8.17
N LYS A 83 -14.74 -7.04 -8.76
CA LYS A 83 -15.32 -8.34 -8.38
C LYS A 83 -14.40 -9.53 -8.69
N GLY A 84 -13.76 -9.52 -9.86
CA GLY A 84 -12.98 -10.67 -10.35
C GLY A 84 -11.53 -10.73 -9.83
N TYR A 85 -10.97 -9.62 -9.35
CA TYR A 85 -9.59 -9.55 -8.89
C TYR A 85 -9.44 -8.81 -7.56
N ALA A 86 -9.92 -7.57 -7.46
CA ALA A 86 -9.59 -6.71 -6.32
C ALA A 86 -10.15 -7.26 -4.99
N THR A 87 -11.39 -7.75 -4.97
CA THR A 87 -12.05 -8.27 -3.76
C THR A 87 -11.32 -9.47 -3.15
N GLY A 88 -10.76 -10.35 -3.98
CA GLY A 88 -10.06 -11.57 -3.52
C GLY A 88 -8.55 -11.39 -3.29
N ASN A 89 -7.92 -10.40 -3.92
CA ASN A 89 -6.45 -10.28 -3.93
C ASN A 89 -5.91 -9.01 -3.25
N MET A 90 -6.79 -8.13 -2.76
CA MET A 90 -6.40 -6.90 -2.09
C MET A 90 -7.14 -6.73 -0.78
N GLY A 91 -6.47 -6.24 0.26
CA GLY A 91 -7.16 -5.79 1.47
C GLY A 91 -8.09 -4.61 1.18
N GLU A 92 -9.20 -4.49 1.90
CA GLU A 92 -10.27 -3.51 1.65
C GLU A 92 -9.76 -2.07 1.51
N TYR A 93 -8.83 -1.65 2.38
CA TYR A 93 -8.22 -0.31 2.30
C TYR A 93 -7.53 -0.07 0.95
N THR A 94 -6.80 -1.07 0.46
CA THR A 94 -6.11 -0.99 -0.85
C THR A 94 -7.12 -0.90 -1.99
N GLN A 95 -8.21 -1.67 -1.92
CA GLN A 95 -9.29 -1.60 -2.90
C GLN A 95 -9.89 -0.18 -2.95
N ASN A 96 -10.26 0.37 -1.79
CA ASN A 96 -10.82 1.72 -1.67
C ASN A 96 -9.88 2.80 -2.20
N VAL A 97 -8.58 2.72 -1.87
CA VAL A 97 -7.58 3.67 -2.38
C VAL A 97 -7.42 3.54 -3.89
N ASN A 98 -7.41 2.33 -4.43
CA ASN A 98 -7.31 2.12 -5.88
C ASN A 98 -8.55 2.65 -6.60
N LEU A 99 -9.76 2.31 -6.15
CA LEU A 99 -11.02 2.80 -6.71
C LEU A 99 -11.12 4.32 -6.63
N TYR A 100 -10.72 4.92 -5.50
CA TYR A 100 -10.66 6.38 -5.38
C TYR A 100 -9.74 6.98 -6.44
N ASN A 101 -8.51 6.47 -6.58
CA ASN A 101 -7.55 6.99 -7.55
C ASN A 101 -8.01 6.78 -9.00
N LEU A 102 -8.62 5.63 -9.30
CA LEU A 102 -9.20 5.33 -10.61
C LEU A 102 -10.33 6.31 -10.93
N ASN A 103 -11.35 6.38 -10.08
CA ASN A 103 -12.53 7.20 -10.31
C ASN A 103 -12.23 8.70 -10.31
N LYS A 104 -11.28 9.15 -9.47
CA LYS A 104 -10.93 10.57 -9.40
C LYS A 104 -10.03 11.02 -10.56
N TYR A 105 -9.11 10.18 -11.03
CA TYR A 105 -8.06 10.64 -11.95
C TYR A 105 -8.05 9.92 -13.29
N VAL A 106 -8.29 8.61 -13.34
CA VAL A 106 -8.11 7.81 -14.56
C VAL A 106 -9.40 7.70 -15.36
N VAL A 107 -10.54 7.48 -14.69
CA VAL A 107 -11.87 7.37 -15.31
C VAL A 107 -12.32 8.65 -16.01
N PRO A 108 -12.08 9.87 -15.48
CA PRO A 108 -12.47 11.09 -16.20
C PRO A 108 -11.82 11.19 -17.59
N GLU A 109 -10.55 10.78 -17.70
CA GLU A 109 -9.79 10.85 -18.96
C GLU A 109 -10.12 9.68 -19.90
N PHE A 110 -10.10 8.44 -19.39
CA PHE A 110 -10.13 7.24 -20.23
C PHE A 110 -11.42 6.43 -20.14
N GLY A 111 -12.31 6.75 -19.21
CA GLY A 111 -13.47 5.93 -18.87
C GLY A 111 -14.41 5.65 -20.03
N HIS A 112 -14.56 6.63 -20.94
CA HIS A 112 -15.42 6.55 -22.12
C HIS A 112 -14.80 5.78 -23.30
N LEU A 113 -13.48 5.53 -23.26
CA LEU A 113 -12.78 4.79 -24.31
C LEU A 113 -12.92 3.28 -24.09
N LYS A 114 -13.00 2.54 -25.20
CA LYS A 114 -12.83 1.07 -25.17
C LYS A 114 -11.46 0.76 -24.60
N ILE A 115 -11.36 -0.21 -23.69
CA ILE A 115 -10.09 -0.53 -23.04
C ILE A 115 -9.00 -0.94 -24.05
N SER A 116 -9.40 -1.59 -25.14
CA SER A 116 -8.55 -1.99 -26.27
C SER A 116 -8.05 -0.83 -27.15
N LYS A 117 -8.61 0.37 -26.99
CA LYS A 117 -8.25 1.58 -27.74
C LYS A 117 -7.35 2.54 -26.94
N ILE A 118 -7.12 2.27 -25.65
CA ILE A 118 -6.22 3.08 -24.84
C ILE A 118 -4.77 2.73 -25.19
N THR A 119 -4.02 3.73 -25.65
CA THR A 119 -2.64 3.57 -26.12
C THR A 119 -1.62 3.92 -25.04
N THR A 120 -0.40 3.39 -25.16
CA THR A 120 0.72 3.77 -24.30
C THR A 120 1.01 5.27 -24.35
N LEU A 121 0.94 5.90 -25.53
CA LEU A 121 1.20 7.33 -25.69
C LEU A 121 0.21 8.18 -24.86
N GLN A 122 -1.08 7.84 -24.92
CA GLN A 122 -2.10 8.51 -24.10
C GLN A 122 -1.81 8.40 -22.60
N LEU A 123 -1.41 7.22 -22.12
CA LEU A 123 -1.06 7.04 -20.71
C LEU A 123 0.21 7.80 -20.32
N VAL A 124 1.23 7.82 -21.19
CA VAL A 124 2.47 8.59 -20.97
C VAL A 124 2.15 10.08 -20.85
N THR A 125 1.35 10.63 -21.76
CA THR A 125 0.91 12.03 -21.71
C THR A 125 0.13 12.31 -20.43
N PHE A 126 -0.87 11.49 -20.10
CA PHE A 126 -1.67 11.63 -18.89
C PHE A 126 -0.81 11.67 -17.62
N PHE A 127 0.11 10.71 -17.42
CA PHE A 127 0.97 10.70 -16.23
C PHE A 127 2.00 11.84 -16.21
N GLY A 128 2.41 12.33 -17.38
CA GLY A 128 3.29 13.50 -17.53
C GLY A 128 2.61 14.80 -17.14
N GLU A 129 1.33 14.94 -17.49
CA GLU A 129 0.52 16.14 -17.25
C GLU A 129 -0.27 16.10 -15.93
N LEU A 130 -0.25 14.95 -15.24
CA LEU A 130 -1.01 14.71 -14.01
C LEU A 130 -0.64 15.70 -12.90
N LYS A 131 -1.56 16.65 -12.66
CA LYS A 131 -1.46 17.73 -11.67
C LYS A 131 -2.68 17.79 -10.77
N ARG A 132 -2.54 18.48 -9.65
CA ARG A 132 -3.65 18.78 -8.74
C ARG A 132 -4.62 19.77 -9.38
N GLU A 133 -5.83 19.88 -8.81
CA GLU A 133 -6.84 20.87 -9.20
C GLU A 133 -6.32 22.32 -9.13
N ASN A 134 -5.35 22.60 -8.26
CA ASN A 134 -4.69 23.90 -8.16
C ASN A 134 -3.41 24.02 -9.00
N GLU A 135 -3.30 23.20 -10.05
CA GLU A 135 -2.16 23.11 -11.00
C GLU A 135 -0.79 22.75 -10.40
N LYS A 136 -0.72 22.50 -9.09
CA LYS A 136 0.51 22.07 -8.44
C LYS A 136 0.81 20.60 -8.72
N GLU A 137 2.10 20.29 -8.81
CA GLU A 137 2.59 18.92 -8.93
C GLU A 137 2.13 18.04 -7.77
N PHE A 138 1.78 16.78 -8.09
CA PHE A 138 1.57 15.77 -7.07
C PHE A 138 2.87 15.34 -6.41
N ALA A 139 2.78 14.92 -5.15
CA ALA A 139 3.88 14.20 -4.53
C ALA A 139 4.12 12.89 -5.30
N THR A 140 5.39 12.47 -5.41
CA THR A 140 5.74 11.24 -6.14
C THR A 140 4.96 10.01 -5.66
N ASN A 141 4.72 9.88 -4.35
CA ASN A 141 3.97 8.76 -3.82
C ASN A 141 2.49 8.77 -4.25
N THR A 142 1.90 9.96 -4.44
CA THR A 142 0.53 10.08 -4.98
C THR A 142 0.50 9.64 -6.44
N LYS A 143 1.43 10.13 -7.28
CA LYS A 143 1.55 9.66 -8.68
C LYS A 143 1.76 8.14 -8.75
N LEU A 144 2.60 7.60 -7.86
CA LEU A 144 2.84 6.16 -7.76
C LEU A 144 1.57 5.38 -7.40
N ASN A 145 0.72 5.89 -6.51
CA ASN A 145 -0.53 5.22 -6.15
C ASN A 145 -1.52 5.22 -7.31
N ILE A 146 -1.64 6.33 -8.04
CA ILE A 146 -2.49 6.43 -9.25
C ILE A 146 -1.97 5.46 -10.32
N TYR A 147 -0.66 5.44 -10.55
CA TYR A 147 0.00 4.50 -11.46
C TYR A 147 -0.28 3.04 -11.08
N LYS A 148 -0.12 2.66 -9.80
CA LYS A 148 -0.38 1.28 -9.34
C LYS A 148 -1.84 0.88 -9.52
N ALA A 149 -2.77 1.79 -9.26
CA ALA A 149 -4.20 1.53 -9.44
C ALA A 149 -4.53 1.30 -10.92
N ALA A 150 -4.07 2.17 -11.81
CA ALA A 150 -4.22 1.99 -13.26
C ALA A 150 -3.54 0.69 -13.74
N LYS A 151 -2.32 0.42 -13.28
CA LYS A 151 -1.57 -0.78 -13.66
C LYS A 151 -2.31 -2.05 -13.25
N SER A 152 -2.89 -2.09 -12.06
CA SER A 152 -3.67 -3.25 -11.64
C SER A 152 -4.88 -3.53 -12.52
N VAL A 153 -5.52 -2.51 -13.09
CA VAL A 153 -6.66 -2.68 -14.01
C VAL A 153 -6.19 -3.16 -15.38
N PHE A 154 -5.14 -2.55 -15.94
CA PHE A 154 -4.62 -2.94 -17.24
C PHE A 154 -3.93 -4.31 -17.23
N ASP A 155 -3.27 -4.68 -16.14
CA ASP A 155 -2.72 -6.03 -15.93
C ASP A 155 -3.85 -7.06 -16.00
N ALA A 156 -4.94 -6.85 -15.24
CA ALA A 156 -6.10 -7.74 -15.29
C ALA A 156 -6.76 -7.77 -16.68
N ALA A 157 -6.88 -6.63 -17.37
CA ALA A 157 -7.43 -6.59 -18.72
C ALA A 157 -6.58 -7.38 -19.73
N HIS A 158 -5.26 -7.34 -19.57
CA HIS A 158 -4.35 -8.12 -20.38
C HIS A 158 -4.44 -9.61 -20.04
N ASP A 159 -4.37 -9.96 -18.76
CA ASP A 159 -4.40 -11.34 -18.27
C ASP A 159 -5.73 -12.04 -18.55
N TRP A 160 -6.83 -11.29 -18.60
CA TRP A 160 -8.16 -11.79 -18.97
C TRP A 160 -8.43 -11.76 -20.47
N GLU A 161 -7.39 -11.55 -21.27
CA GLU A 161 -7.49 -11.51 -22.73
C GLU A 161 -8.60 -10.53 -23.18
N LEU A 162 -8.59 -9.29 -22.68
CA LEU A 162 -9.42 -8.18 -23.23
C LEU A 162 -8.58 -7.27 -24.14
N ILE A 163 -7.28 -7.20 -23.88
CA ILE A 163 -6.30 -6.46 -24.66
C ILE A 163 -5.10 -7.36 -24.97
N ALA A 164 -4.60 -7.30 -26.21
CA ALA A 164 -3.47 -8.13 -26.65
C ALA A 164 -2.11 -7.62 -26.14
N LYS A 165 -2.02 -6.33 -25.81
CA LYS A 165 -0.83 -5.70 -25.26
C LYS A 165 -1.24 -4.77 -24.14
N ASN A 166 -0.52 -4.82 -23.03
CA ASN A 166 -0.75 -3.93 -21.91
C ASN A 166 -0.15 -2.54 -22.18
N PRO A 167 -0.98 -1.48 -22.31
CA PRO A 167 -0.48 -0.15 -22.66
C PRO A 167 0.33 0.49 -21.53
N ILE A 168 0.14 0.09 -20.27
CA ILE A 168 0.80 0.74 -19.12
C ILE A 168 2.24 0.30 -18.90
N ASP A 169 2.67 -0.81 -19.51
CA ASP A 169 4.03 -1.32 -19.36
C ASP A 169 5.07 -0.39 -20.00
N GLY A 170 4.67 0.39 -21.00
CA GLY A 170 5.51 1.45 -21.57
C GLY A 170 5.55 2.74 -20.74
N VAL A 171 4.74 2.85 -19.68
CA VAL A 171 4.71 4.04 -18.81
C VAL A 171 5.75 3.89 -17.72
N LYS A 172 6.68 4.86 -17.65
CA LYS A 172 7.71 4.88 -16.61
C LYS A 172 7.08 5.00 -15.23
N ARG A 173 7.33 4.00 -14.39
CA ARG A 173 6.90 3.98 -12.99
C ARG A 173 7.40 5.23 -12.25
N PRO A 174 6.52 5.98 -11.55
CA PRO A 174 6.93 7.13 -10.76
C PRO A 174 7.96 6.75 -9.70
N GLN A 175 9.08 7.48 -9.64
CA GLN A 175 10.20 7.24 -8.74
C GLN A 175 10.62 8.53 -8.06
N THR A 176 11.00 8.42 -6.79
CA THR A 176 11.45 9.56 -5.99
C THR A 176 12.78 10.09 -6.53
N SER A 177 12.81 11.37 -6.85
CA SER A 177 14.03 12.06 -7.30
C SER A 177 15.10 12.12 -6.19
N LYS A 178 16.36 12.35 -6.58
CA LYS A 178 17.46 12.56 -5.61
C LYS A 178 17.17 13.72 -4.66
N LYS A 179 16.57 14.81 -5.17
CA LYS A 179 16.18 16.00 -4.39
C LYS A 179 15.13 15.65 -3.34
N GLU A 180 14.08 14.93 -3.70
CA GLU A 180 13.04 14.49 -2.75
C GLU A 180 13.61 13.51 -1.71
N LYS A 181 14.47 12.57 -2.12
CA LYS A 181 15.16 11.69 -1.17
C LYS A 181 15.96 12.49 -0.15
N LYS A 182 16.70 13.53 -0.59
CA LYS A 182 17.44 14.42 0.31
C LYS A 182 16.50 15.19 1.25
N ALA A 183 15.41 15.74 0.73
CA ALA A 183 14.42 16.45 1.55
C ALA A 183 13.79 15.53 2.61
N MET A 184 13.49 14.28 2.27
CA MET A 184 12.95 13.29 3.21
C MET A 184 13.94 12.83 4.28
N ARG A 185 15.26 12.93 4.05
CA ARG A 185 16.28 12.60 5.06
C ARG A 185 16.27 13.59 6.24
N GLY A 186 15.93 14.86 6.00
CA GLY A 186 15.83 15.87 7.05
C GLY A 186 14.56 15.78 7.90
N VAL A 187 13.59 14.95 7.53
CA VAL A 187 12.35 14.78 8.29
C VAL A 187 12.60 13.83 9.46
N LYS A 188 12.46 14.35 10.68
CA LYS A 188 12.60 13.56 11.90
C LYS A 188 11.52 12.46 11.97
N LYS A 189 11.96 11.20 12.05
CA LYS A 189 11.07 10.02 12.06
C LYS A 189 10.83 9.44 13.45
N ALA A 190 11.74 9.69 14.39
CA ALA A 190 11.72 9.20 15.76
C ALA A 190 12.39 10.24 16.68
N PHE A 191 12.07 10.20 17.97
CA PHE A 191 12.83 10.90 19.01
C PHE A 191 14.06 10.08 19.38
N ASN A 192 15.16 10.72 19.79
CA ASN A 192 16.29 10.06 20.45
C ASN A 192 16.00 9.82 21.97
N SER A 193 16.93 9.23 22.71
CA SER A 193 16.75 8.96 24.15
C SER A 193 16.44 10.22 25.00
N SER A 194 17.22 11.30 24.85
CA SER A 194 17.02 12.54 25.62
C SER A 194 15.69 13.23 25.27
N GLU A 195 15.33 13.25 23.99
CA GLU A 195 14.04 13.78 23.54
C GLU A 195 12.88 12.92 24.01
N THR A 196 13.07 11.60 24.10
CA THR A 196 12.07 10.67 24.63
C THR A 196 11.76 10.99 26.09
N GLU A 197 12.78 11.21 26.91
CA GLU A 197 12.61 11.62 28.30
C GLU A 197 11.83 12.93 28.40
N THR A 198 12.23 13.93 27.60
CA THR A 198 11.52 15.22 27.50
C THR A 198 10.05 15.05 27.14
N VAL A 199 9.76 14.20 26.14
CA VAL A 199 8.39 13.88 25.70
C VAL A 199 7.60 13.18 26.80
N LEU A 200 8.19 12.18 27.47
CA LEU A 200 7.53 11.43 28.54
C LEU A 200 7.16 12.33 29.72
N LEU A 201 8.03 13.27 30.10
CA LEU A 201 7.74 14.27 31.12
C LEU A 201 6.60 15.20 30.66
N ALA A 202 6.67 15.74 29.44
CA ALA A 202 5.64 16.63 28.90
C ALA A 202 4.28 15.94 28.75
N LEU A 203 4.22 14.62 28.58
CA LEU A 203 2.94 13.88 28.50
C LEU A 203 2.11 13.98 29.79
N TYR A 204 2.71 14.33 30.94
CA TYR A 204 1.98 14.55 32.19
C TYR A 204 1.07 15.78 32.17
N ASP A 205 1.23 16.68 31.20
CA ASP A 205 0.32 17.80 30.97
C ASP A 205 -0.97 17.42 30.22
N LEU A 206 -1.07 16.17 29.76
CA LEU A 206 -2.26 15.65 29.10
C LEU A 206 -3.17 14.93 30.11
N PRO A 207 -4.49 14.89 29.86
CA PRO A 207 -5.38 14.00 30.61
C PRO A 207 -4.89 12.54 30.55
N ASP A 208 -5.10 11.78 31.63
CA ASP A 208 -4.57 10.42 31.79
C ASP A 208 -4.80 9.52 30.57
N ARG A 209 -5.99 9.58 29.97
CA ARG A 209 -6.31 8.82 28.75
C ARG A 209 -5.33 9.06 27.60
N TRP A 210 -4.91 10.30 27.38
CA TRP A 210 -3.97 10.65 26.31
C TRP A 210 -2.52 10.44 26.73
N ARG A 211 -2.18 10.76 27.99
CA ARG A 211 -0.87 10.45 28.58
C ARG A 211 -0.54 8.97 28.43
N LEU A 212 -1.44 8.09 28.88
CA LEU A 212 -1.27 6.65 28.82
C LEU A 212 -1.30 6.12 27.37
N TYR A 213 -2.21 6.62 26.52
CA TYR A 213 -2.23 6.22 25.10
C TYR A 213 -0.88 6.50 24.40
N PHE A 214 -0.33 7.70 24.55
CA PHE A 214 0.92 8.07 23.89
C PHE A 214 2.13 7.40 24.53
N THR A 215 2.16 7.30 25.86
CA THR A 215 3.22 6.58 26.59
C THR A 215 3.26 5.11 26.17
N GLY A 216 2.09 4.45 26.14
CA GLY A 216 1.98 3.07 25.71
C GLY A 216 2.36 2.88 24.24
N SER A 217 1.93 3.79 23.34
CA SER A 217 2.32 3.75 21.93
C SER A 217 3.83 3.92 21.72
N LEU A 218 4.48 4.76 22.54
CA LEU A 218 5.92 5.02 22.51
C LEU A 218 6.72 3.81 23.03
N LEU A 219 6.30 3.19 24.13
CA LEU A 219 7.05 2.11 24.78
C LEU A 219 6.74 0.72 24.20
N GLY A 220 5.49 0.48 23.85
CA GLY A 220 5.02 -0.77 23.25
C GLY A 220 5.12 -0.78 21.73
N GLY A 221 5.41 0.36 21.11
CA GLY A 221 5.51 0.48 19.65
C GLY A 221 4.20 0.19 18.92
N PHE A 222 3.05 0.34 19.57
CA PHE A 222 1.74 -0.01 18.98
C PHE A 222 1.43 0.85 17.75
N ARG A 223 0.75 0.25 16.76
CA ARG A 223 0.16 1.04 15.67
C ARG A 223 -1.02 1.84 16.23
N ARG A 224 -1.31 2.98 15.61
CA ARG A 224 -2.36 3.90 16.04
C ARG A 224 -3.72 3.22 16.29
N GLY A 225 -4.16 2.40 15.34
CA GLY A 225 -5.44 1.70 15.40
C GLY A 225 -5.44 0.57 16.43
N GLU A 226 -4.30 -0.09 16.64
CA GLU A 226 -4.14 -1.17 17.63
C GLU A 226 -4.34 -0.64 19.04
N MET A 227 -3.61 0.41 19.43
CA MET A 227 -3.74 0.99 20.76
C MET A 227 -5.14 1.57 21.02
N LEU A 228 -5.85 1.98 19.97
CA LEU A 228 -7.23 2.43 20.08
C LEU A 228 -8.23 1.26 20.31
N ALA A 229 -7.91 0.07 19.80
CA ALA A 229 -8.78 -1.10 19.89
C ALA A 229 -8.66 -1.86 21.21
N VAL A 230 -7.56 -1.66 21.96
CA VAL A 230 -7.32 -2.34 23.23
C VAL A 230 -8.52 -2.18 24.17
N GLU A 231 -9.07 -3.31 24.60
CA GLU A 231 -10.10 -3.43 25.62
C GLU A 231 -9.47 -3.83 26.96
N TRP A 232 -10.18 -3.62 28.07
CA TRP A 232 -9.69 -4.03 29.40
C TRP A 232 -9.45 -5.54 29.51
N THR A 233 -10.16 -6.34 28.70
CA THR A 233 -9.93 -7.80 28.58
C THR A 233 -8.58 -8.15 27.96
N ASP A 234 -7.97 -7.21 27.24
CA ASP A 234 -6.69 -7.41 26.57
C ASP A 234 -5.51 -6.99 27.45
N VAL A 235 -5.77 -6.48 28.66
CA VAL A 235 -4.76 -6.02 29.62
C VAL A 235 -4.59 -7.07 30.72
N ASP A 236 -3.41 -7.70 30.75
CA ASP A 236 -3.06 -8.67 31.79
C ASP A 236 -2.06 -8.03 32.76
N HIS A 237 -2.57 -7.64 33.94
CA HIS A 237 -1.77 -6.99 34.98
C HIS A 237 -0.78 -7.94 35.66
N ASP A 238 -1.05 -9.24 35.68
CA ASP A 238 -0.19 -10.24 36.32
C ASP A 238 0.99 -10.60 35.41
N ARG A 239 0.70 -10.77 34.11
CA ARG A 239 1.73 -10.89 33.06
C ARG A 239 2.47 -9.57 32.82
N GLY A 240 1.85 -8.45 33.17
CA GLY A 240 2.38 -7.11 32.90
C GLY A 240 2.43 -6.81 31.40
N ALA A 241 1.40 -7.18 30.64
CA ALA A 241 1.41 -7.11 29.18
C ALA A 241 0.04 -6.71 28.60
N ILE A 242 0.05 -6.29 27.33
CA ILE A 242 -1.15 -5.96 26.55
C ILE A 242 -1.21 -6.90 25.34
N TRP A 243 -2.36 -7.56 25.16
CA TRP A 243 -2.67 -8.37 23.99
C TRP A 243 -3.11 -7.47 22.85
N ILE A 244 -2.65 -7.76 21.64
CA ILE A 244 -3.06 -7.02 20.45
C ILE A 244 -3.50 -8.02 19.39
N ASP A 245 -4.75 -7.89 18.95
CA ASP A 245 -5.39 -8.70 17.90
C ASP A 245 -6.26 -7.86 16.95
N LYS A 246 -6.69 -6.67 17.42
CA LYS A 246 -7.61 -5.79 16.69
C LYS A 246 -7.01 -4.43 16.40
N GLN A 247 -7.67 -3.70 15.52
CA GLN A 247 -7.40 -2.29 15.24
C GLN A 247 -8.69 -1.53 14.96
N ILE A 248 -8.76 -0.27 15.41
CA ILE A 248 -9.81 0.66 14.98
C ILE A 248 -9.37 1.36 13.69
N THR A 249 -10.16 1.21 12.63
CA THR A 249 -9.93 1.76 11.29
C THR A 249 -11.20 2.36 10.70
N PHE A 250 -11.16 2.80 9.44
CA PHE A 250 -12.32 3.25 8.69
C PHE A 250 -12.81 2.16 7.74
N ASP A 251 -14.13 2.02 7.62
CA ASP A 251 -14.76 1.29 6.53
C ASP A 251 -14.76 2.11 5.22
N LYS A 252 -15.32 1.52 4.16
CA LYS A 252 -15.46 2.17 2.84
C LYS A 252 -16.28 3.48 2.85
N ASN A 253 -17.16 3.65 3.84
CA ASN A 253 -18.01 4.82 3.98
C ASN A 253 -17.41 5.87 4.93
N GLY A 254 -16.19 5.65 5.43
CA GLY A 254 -15.55 6.54 6.40
C GLY A 254 -16.09 6.39 7.83
N LYS A 255 -16.89 5.36 8.11
CA LYS A 255 -17.33 5.03 9.46
C LYS A 255 -16.19 4.33 10.19
N LYS A 256 -16.02 4.65 11.47
CA LYS A 256 -15.08 3.93 12.34
C LYS A 256 -15.59 2.51 12.59
N ILE A 257 -14.72 1.53 12.38
CA ILE A 257 -14.97 0.11 12.60
C ILE A 257 -13.82 -0.51 13.37
N GLU A 258 -14.10 -1.61 14.04
CA GLU A 258 -13.09 -2.56 14.51
C GLU A 258 -12.78 -3.51 13.34
N GLY A 259 -11.50 -3.74 13.09
CA GLY A 259 -11.03 -4.73 12.15
C GLY A 259 -9.93 -5.58 12.76
N GLU A 260 -9.72 -6.76 12.23
CA GLU A 260 -8.63 -7.65 12.64
C GLU A 260 -7.29 -7.07 12.20
N VAL A 261 -6.21 -7.44 12.89
CA VAL A 261 -4.86 -7.18 12.37
C VAL A 261 -4.65 -7.99 11.09
N LYS A 262 -3.83 -7.48 10.17
CA LYS A 262 -3.77 -7.99 8.80
C LYS A 262 -3.24 -9.42 8.67
N THR A 263 -2.52 -9.92 9.68
CA THR A 263 -1.89 -11.25 9.66
C THR A 263 -1.79 -11.78 11.10
N GLU A 264 -1.85 -13.10 11.28
CA GLU A 264 -1.70 -13.76 12.60
C GLU A 264 -0.39 -13.37 13.29
N GLU A 265 0.70 -13.16 12.55
CA GLU A 265 2.00 -12.76 13.12
C GLU A 265 2.02 -11.31 13.62
N SER A 266 0.94 -10.56 13.36
CA SER A 266 0.72 -9.24 13.93
C SER A 266 0.04 -9.30 15.31
N GLU A 267 -0.45 -10.47 15.71
CA GLU A 267 -1.08 -10.71 17.00
C GLU A 267 -0.07 -11.04 18.09
N GLY A 268 -0.34 -10.66 19.34
CA GLY A 268 0.47 -11.13 20.45
C GLY A 268 0.53 -10.24 21.68
N TRP A 269 1.14 -10.78 22.73
CA TRP A 269 1.42 -10.08 23.97
C TRP A 269 2.61 -9.13 23.81
N VAL A 270 2.43 -7.89 24.24
CA VAL A 270 3.51 -6.90 24.36
C VAL A 270 3.70 -6.57 25.84
N ALA A 271 4.79 -7.08 26.42
CA ALA A 271 5.15 -6.82 27.81
C ALA A 271 5.41 -5.33 28.05
N MET A 272 4.84 -4.71 29.08
CA MET A 272 4.99 -3.29 29.35
C MET A 272 5.76 -3.06 30.66
N PRO A 273 6.46 -1.92 30.82
CA PRO A 273 7.12 -1.61 32.07
C PRO A 273 6.15 -1.63 33.26
N LYS A 274 6.60 -2.15 34.40
CA LYS A 274 5.79 -2.29 35.63
C LYS A 274 5.12 -0.99 36.05
N TRP A 275 5.83 0.13 35.97
CA TRP A 275 5.31 1.46 36.31
C TRP A 275 4.18 1.91 35.38
N TYR A 276 4.24 1.56 34.10
CA TYR A 276 3.18 1.87 33.14
C TYR A 276 1.93 1.03 33.45
N MET A 277 2.11 -0.26 33.75
CA MET A 277 1.01 -1.14 34.16
C MET A 277 0.36 -0.67 35.46
N ALA A 278 1.15 -0.15 36.42
CA ALA A 278 0.61 0.44 37.65
C ALA A 278 -0.30 1.65 37.37
N HIS A 279 0.15 2.60 36.53
CA HIS A 279 -0.70 3.73 36.13
C HIS A 279 -1.93 3.28 35.33
N LEU A 280 -1.81 2.24 34.51
CA LEU A 280 -2.93 1.69 33.77
C LEU A 280 -3.98 1.08 34.70
N LYS A 281 -3.55 0.42 35.78
CA LYS A 281 -4.42 -0.13 36.84
C LYS A 281 -5.14 0.97 37.62
N GLU A 282 -4.47 2.08 37.91
CA GLU A 282 -5.09 3.26 38.51
C GLU A 282 -6.14 3.87 37.57
N TYR A 283 -5.79 4.00 36.28
CA TYR A 283 -6.70 4.50 35.27
C TYR A 283 -7.94 3.62 35.08
N GLU A 284 -7.80 2.29 35.20
CA GLU A 284 -8.93 1.34 35.18
C GLU A 284 -9.97 1.65 36.26
N ARG A 285 -9.54 2.06 37.46
CA ARG A 285 -10.45 2.44 38.55
C ARG A 285 -11.25 3.68 38.17
N SER A 286 -10.58 4.70 37.63
CA SER A 286 -11.22 5.92 37.14
C SER A 286 -12.17 5.64 35.98
N TRP A 287 -11.80 4.74 35.07
CA TRP A 287 -12.64 4.29 33.95
C TRP A 287 -13.91 3.58 34.43
N LYS A 288 -13.79 2.66 35.41
CA LYS A 288 -14.94 1.96 35.99
C LYS A 288 -15.90 2.93 36.68
N LYS A 289 -15.36 3.94 37.37
CA LYS A 289 -16.16 5.02 37.96
C LYS A 289 -16.87 5.85 36.90
N GLU A 290 -16.17 6.25 35.82
CA GLU A 290 -16.76 6.97 34.69
C GLU A 290 -17.92 6.18 34.06
N LYS A 291 -17.74 4.87 33.84
CA LYS A 291 -18.78 3.99 33.30
C LYS A 291 -19.99 3.89 34.23
N LEU A 292 -19.79 3.67 35.53
CA LEU A 292 -20.88 3.55 36.50
C LEU A 292 -21.69 4.86 36.64
N GLN A 293 -21.02 6.01 36.53
CA GLN A 293 -21.66 7.32 36.62
C GLN A 293 -22.35 7.75 35.31
N CYS A 294 -22.06 7.07 34.19
CA CYS A 294 -22.60 7.42 32.88
C CYS A 294 -23.97 6.77 32.66
N LYS A 295 -25.05 7.55 32.77
CA LYS A 295 -26.43 7.08 32.56
C LYS A 295 -26.69 6.57 31.14
N ASP A 296 -26.06 7.18 30.14
CA ASP A 296 -26.26 6.86 28.72
C ASP A 296 -25.03 6.16 28.12
N TRP A 297 -24.56 5.08 28.75
CA TRP A 297 -23.42 4.34 28.21
C TRP A 297 -23.76 3.74 26.83
N ALA A 298 -23.01 4.14 25.80
CA ALA A 298 -23.26 3.78 24.40
C ALA A 298 -22.24 2.77 23.85
N GLY A 299 -21.26 2.35 24.66
CA GLY A 299 -20.26 1.35 24.28
C GLY A 299 -20.75 -0.10 24.31
N GLY A 300 -21.98 -0.36 24.77
CA GLY A 300 -22.52 -1.72 24.92
C GLY A 300 -21.64 -2.58 25.83
N SER A 301 -21.35 -3.81 25.39
CA SER A 301 -20.46 -4.76 26.07
C SER A 301 -18.98 -4.41 25.93
N LYS A 302 -18.61 -3.54 25.00
CA LYS A 302 -17.21 -3.17 24.74
C LYS A 302 -16.61 -2.39 25.89
N SER A 303 -15.31 -2.59 26.09
CA SER A 303 -14.54 -2.04 27.21
C SER A 303 -13.23 -1.40 26.77
N TYR A 304 -13.26 -0.64 25.67
CA TYR A 304 -12.09 0.07 25.16
C TYR A 304 -11.40 0.88 26.27
N VAL A 305 -10.11 0.62 26.46
CA VAL A 305 -9.25 1.32 27.42
C VAL A 305 -9.29 2.82 27.11
N PHE A 306 -9.17 3.18 25.83
CA PHE A 306 -9.28 4.57 25.36
C PHE A 306 -10.51 4.76 24.51
N HIS A 307 -11.55 5.38 25.08
CA HIS A 307 -12.82 5.63 24.40
C HIS A 307 -13.13 7.13 24.25
N GLY A 308 -13.89 7.47 23.20
CA GLY A 308 -14.30 8.83 22.83
C GLY A 308 -15.43 9.43 23.67
N GLY A 309 -15.57 8.99 24.92
CA GLY A 309 -16.74 9.26 25.79
C GLY A 309 -17.80 8.16 25.69
N LYS A 310 -18.59 7.95 26.75
CA LYS A 310 -19.70 6.98 26.81
C LYS A 310 -19.38 5.56 26.28
N GLY A 311 -18.13 5.11 26.37
CA GLY A 311 -17.67 3.81 25.86
C GLY A 311 -17.54 3.64 24.34
N ILE A 312 -17.73 4.69 23.53
CA ILE A 312 -17.63 4.54 22.07
C ILE A 312 -16.19 4.66 21.57
N MET A 313 -15.89 3.99 20.45
CA MET A 313 -14.61 4.10 19.76
C MET A 313 -14.19 5.56 19.48
N TYR A 314 -12.90 5.87 19.58
CA TYR A 314 -12.36 7.09 18.98
C TYR A 314 -12.41 7.01 17.44
N PHE A 315 -12.39 8.16 16.79
CA PHE A 315 -12.06 8.18 15.37
C PHE A 315 -10.57 7.85 15.19
N PRO A 316 -10.18 7.06 14.16
CA PRO A 316 -8.78 6.75 13.89
C PRO A 316 -7.88 7.99 13.76
N THR A 317 -8.42 9.15 13.39
CA THR A 317 -7.68 10.40 13.24
C THR A 317 -7.50 11.19 14.53
N THR A 318 -8.31 10.93 15.57
CA THR A 318 -8.28 11.70 16.83
C THR A 318 -6.91 11.67 17.50
N PRO A 319 -6.23 10.51 17.67
CA PRO A 319 -4.90 10.51 18.27
C PRO A 319 -3.88 11.31 17.47
N THR A 320 -3.98 11.31 16.13
CA THR A 320 -3.07 12.05 15.25
C THR A 320 -3.22 13.55 15.42
N SER A 321 -4.47 14.04 15.51
CA SER A 321 -4.73 15.46 15.70
C SER A 321 -4.38 15.92 17.12
N THR A 322 -4.68 15.12 18.14
CA THR A 322 -4.30 15.38 19.53
C THR A 322 -2.78 15.45 19.68
N TRP A 323 -2.06 14.46 19.14
CA TRP A 323 -0.60 14.41 19.17
C TRP A 323 0.05 15.63 18.54
N ARG A 324 -0.42 16.03 17.35
CA ARG A 324 0.08 17.23 16.66
C ARG A 324 -0.14 18.50 17.49
N LYS A 325 -1.32 18.65 18.11
CA LYS A 325 -1.62 19.80 18.98
C LYS A 325 -0.75 19.82 20.22
N PHE A 326 -0.51 18.64 20.82
CA PHE A 326 0.38 18.49 21.97
C PHE A 326 1.81 18.93 21.66
N LEU A 327 2.40 18.40 20.57
CA LEU A 327 3.76 18.77 20.17
C LEU A 327 3.89 20.27 19.90
N LEU A 328 2.91 20.86 19.21
CA LEU A 328 2.90 22.29 18.94
C LEU A 328 2.82 23.12 20.23
N LYS A 329 1.94 22.74 21.17
CA LYS A 329 1.77 23.44 22.45
C LYS A 329 3.02 23.36 23.33
N LYS A 330 3.77 22.26 23.25
CA LYS A 330 4.98 22.01 24.05
C LYS A 330 6.27 22.39 23.31
N GLU A 331 6.16 22.94 22.11
CA GLU A 331 7.29 23.33 21.27
C GLU A 331 8.28 22.17 21.01
N ILE A 332 7.76 20.93 21.04
CA ILE A 332 8.56 19.72 20.81
C ILE A 332 8.69 19.52 19.29
N PRO A 333 9.89 19.19 18.77
CA PRO A 333 10.10 18.91 17.35
C PRO A 333 9.08 17.93 16.79
N HIS A 334 8.53 18.28 15.63
CA HIS A 334 7.44 17.50 15.06
C HIS A 334 7.89 16.11 14.61
N VAL A 335 7.41 15.08 15.32
CA VAL A 335 7.45 13.68 14.91
C VAL A 335 6.01 13.21 14.71
N LYS A 336 5.73 12.55 13.59
CA LYS A 336 4.38 12.00 13.33
C LYS A 336 4.02 10.99 14.42
N LEU A 337 2.73 10.75 14.67
CA LEU A 337 2.32 9.75 15.66
C LEU A 337 2.91 8.36 15.39
N HIS A 338 2.97 7.93 14.12
CA HIS A 338 3.63 6.66 13.76
C HIS A 338 5.13 6.65 14.09
N GLY A 339 5.74 7.83 14.22
CA GLY A 339 7.11 7.98 14.69
C GLY A 339 7.31 7.52 16.13
N LEU A 340 6.27 7.44 16.97
CA LEU A 340 6.39 6.82 18.30
C LEU A 340 6.80 5.35 18.22
N ARG A 341 6.32 4.63 17.21
CA ARG A 341 6.75 3.25 16.94
C ARG A 341 8.19 3.19 16.45
N HIS A 342 8.64 4.17 15.67
CA HIS A 342 10.05 4.28 15.29
C HIS A 342 10.93 4.63 16.49
N THR A 343 10.44 5.45 17.43
CA THR A 343 11.09 5.71 18.72
C THR A 343 11.21 4.42 19.52
N ALA A 344 10.14 3.62 19.64
CA ALA A 344 10.19 2.32 20.32
C ALA A 344 11.28 1.40 19.74
N ALA A 345 11.34 1.31 18.41
CA ALA A 345 12.35 0.54 17.70
C ALA A 345 13.77 1.05 17.99
N MET A 346 13.95 2.37 18.02
CA MET A 346 15.22 2.99 18.35
C MET A 346 15.64 2.68 19.79
N LEU A 347 14.74 2.82 20.77
CA LEU A 347 15.04 2.55 22.18
C LEU A 347 15.40 1.07 22.43
N LEU A 348 14.68 0.14 21.80
CA LEU A 348 15.01 -1.30 21.88
C LEU A 348 16.39 -1.60 21.32
N ARG A 349 16.78 -0.89 20.25
CA ARG A 349 18.11 -1.00 19.69
C ARG A 349 19.17 -0.42 20.64
N GLU A 350 18.92 0.75 21.21
CA GLU A 350 19.84 1.37 22.18
C GLU A 350 20.01 0.51 23.44
N SER A 351 18.99 -0.27 23.82
CA SER A 351 19.11 -1.26 24.90
C SER A 351 19.84 -2.55 24.50
N GLY A 352 20.37 -2.64 23.27
CA GLY A 352 21.12 -3.80 22.78
C GLY A 352 20.27 -4.99 22.31
N ALA A 353 18.95 -4.82 22.09
CA ALA A 353 18.12 -5.91 21.59
C ALA A 353 18.52 -6.32 20.18
N ASP A 354 18.54 -7.62 19.89
CA ASP A 354 18.79 -8.12 18.55
C ASP A 354 17.60 -7.84 17.60
N LEU A 355 17.85 -7.98 16.30
CA LEU A 355 16.86 -7.70 15.25
C LEU A 355 15.61 -8.59 15.35
N LYS A 356 15.74 -9.83 15.85
CA LYS A 356 14.64 -10.80 15.94
C LYS A 356 13.71 -10.44 17.10
N THR A 357 14.29 -10.14 18.25
CA THR A 357 13.61 -9.60 19.43
C THR A 357 12.87 -8.30 19.08
N MET A 358 13.52 -7.38 18.36
CA MET A 358 12.86 -6.15 17.90
C MET A 358 11.72 -6.42 16.91
N GLN A 359 11.91 -7.36 15.97
CA GLN A 359 10.88 -7.73 14.99
C GLN A 359 9.64 -8.30 15.69
N GLU A 360 9.82 -9.21 16.64
CA GLU A 360 8.75 -9.83 17.44
C GLU A 360 8.06 -8.80 18.32
N ARG A 361 8.85 -7.97 19.01
CA ARG A 361 8.36 -6.89 19.87
C ARG A 361 7.49 -5.89 19.12
N LEU A 362 7.93 -5.49 17.92
CA LEU A 362 7.18 -4.57 17.09
C LEU A 362 6.06 -5.30 16.33
N ARG A 363 6.09 -6.62 16.18
CA ARG A 363 5.14 -7.39 15.36
C ARG A 363 5.22 -6.94 13.90
N HIS A 364 6.45 -7.01 13.36
CA HIS A 364 6.74 -6.82 11.94
C HIS A 364 6.72 -8.16 11.22
N THR A 365 5.85 -8.29 10.22
CA THR A 365 5.78 -9.48 9.36
C THR A 365 7.05 -9.69 8.54
N LYS A 366 7.76 -8.61 8.17
CA LYS A 366 9.01 -8.67 7.41
C LYS A 366 10.16 -8.07 8.20
N ILE A 367 11.25 -8.83 8.32
CA ILE A 367 12.50 -8.37 8.97
C ILE A 367 13.08 -7.13 8.28
N GLY A 368 12.90 -7.00 6.96
CA GLY A 368 13.34 -5.83 6.20
C GLY A 368 12.77 -4.51 6.71
N THR A 369 11.55 -4.52 7.26
CA THR A 369 10.95 -3.33 7.88
C THR A 369 11.69 -2.91 9.15
N THR A 370 12.23 -3.87 9.92
CA THR A 370 13.08 -3.61 11.09
C THR A 370 14.50 -3.20 10.66
N ALA A 371 15.06 -3.83 9.62
CA ALA A 371 16.39 -3.52 9.09
C ALA A 371 16.47 -2.11 8.46
N ASP A 372 15.41 -1.64 7.79
CA ASP A 372 15.34 -0.28 7.26
C ASP A 372 15.34 0.79 8.37
N ILE A 373 14.85 0.46 9.56
CA ILE A 373 14.96 1.33 10.75
C ILE A 373 16.41 1.32 11.27
N TYR A 374 17.07 0.17 11.20
CA TYR A 374 18.46 -0.04 11.63
C TYR A 374 19.46 0.81 10.84
N THR A 375 19.29 0.88 9.52
CA THR A 375 20.24 1.59 8.62
C THR A 375 20.16 3.11 8.71
N HIS A 376 19.05 3.68 9.22
CA HIS A 376 18.81 5.12 9.21
C HIS A 376 19.32 5.89 10.45
N SER A 377 19.84 5.19 11.45
CA SER A 377 20.34 5.78 12.72
C SER A 377 21.83 5.45 12.92
N SER A 378 22.64 5.75 11.89
CA SER A 378 24.04 5.30 11.76
C SER A 378 25.05 5.98 12.67
N ASP A 379 24.71 7.06 13.37
CA ASP A 379 25.76 7.91 13.96
C ASP A 379 26.36 7.31 15.25
N MET A 380 25.57 6.64 16.10
CA MET A 380 26.10 5.98 17.31
C MET A 380 26.82 4.65 17.02
N ILE A 381 26.33 3.86 16.04
CA ILE A 381 27.00 2.61 15.66
C ILE A 381 28.34 2.90 14.97
N SER A 382 28.46 4.01 14.24
CA SER A 382 29.74 4.36 13.61
C SER A 382 30.85 4.53 14.66
N ARG A 383 30.57 5.19 15.79
CA ARG A 383 31.59 5.39 16.82
C ARG A 383 31.84 4.13 17.64
N GLU A 384 30.82 3.45 18.14
CA GLU A 384 31.03 2.25 18.97
C GLU A 384 31.62 1.08 18.17
N ALA A 385 31.22 0.91 16.89
CA ALA A 385 31.85 -0.06 16.01
C ALA A 385 33.28 0.33 15.68
N ALA A 386 33.57 1.62 15.46
CA ALA A 386 34.94 2.10 15.29
C ALA A 386 35.77 1.91 16.58
N ASP A 387 35.21 2.16 17.76
CA ASP A 387 35.85 1.96 19.05
C ASP A 387 36.18 0.48 19.29
N ARG A 388 35.32 -0.45 18.84
CA ARG A 388 35.62 -1.89 18.86
C ARG A 388 36.74 -2.27 17.91
N LEU A 389 36.97 -1.50 16.83
CA LEU A 389 38.10 -1.70 15.93
C LEU A 389 39.42 -1.12 16.49
N GLU A 390 39.39 -0.28 17.52
CA GLU A 390 40.59 0.22 18.20
C GLU A 390 41.43 -0.90 18.83
N VAL A 391 40.88 -2.11 19.02
CA VAL A 391 41.65 -3.30 19.42
C VAL A 391 42.68 -3.72 18.36
N PHE A 392 42.48 -3.31 17.11
CA PHE A 392 43.40 -3.53 15.99
C PHE A 392 44.37 -2.35 15.79
N ASP A 393 44.41 -1.37 16.71
CA ASP A 393 45.42 -0.31 16.68
C ASP A 393 46.83 -0.94 16.71
N PRO A 394 47.67 -0.77 15.67
CA PRO A 394 49.03 -1.30 15.63
C PRO A 394 49.90 -0.87 16.82
N LYS A 395 49.56 0.23 17.50
CA LYS A 395 50.26 0.67 18.72
C LYS A 395 49.87 -0.12 19.97
N ARG A 396 48.68 -0.71 20.00
CA ARG A 396 48.20 -1.61 21.07
C ARG A 396 48.58 -3.07 20.80
N LEU A 397 48.84 -3.42 19.55
CA LEU A 397 49.39 -4.71 19.13
C LEU A 397 50.90 -4.86 19.40
N ARG A 398 51.49 -4.06 20.31
CA ARG A 398 52.89 -4.23 20.72
C ARG A 398 53.05 -5.58 21.43
N PHE A 399 53.53 -6.54 20.64
CA PHE A 399 54.17 -7.80 20.97
C PHE A 399 53.88 -8.33 22.39
N ALA A 400 52.96 -9.28 22.48
CA ALA A 400 52.99 -10.24 23.58
C ALA A 400 54.40 -10.87 23.60
N PRO A 401 55.09 -10.90 24.76
CA PRO A 401 56.43 -11.49 24.87
C PRO A 401 56.45 -12.98 24.52
#